data_AF-A0A2H5RMI0-F1
#
_entry.id   AF-A0A2H5RMI0-F1
#
_cell.length_a   1.000
_cell.length_b   1.000
_cell.length_c   1.000
_cell.angle_alpha   90.00
_cell.angle_beta   90.00
_cell.angle_gamma   90.00
#
_symmetry.space_group_name_H-M   'P 1'
#
loop_
_entity.id
_entity.type
_entity.pdbx_description
1 polymer ?
#
loop_
_entity_poly.entity_id
_entity_poly.type
_entity_poly.pdbx_seq_one_letter_code
_entity_poly.pdbx_strand_id
1 'polypeptide(L)'
;MSDKTEVPDKSKTPDKLDIILNCFIPSEEVNDIFEVTISNANVNRVSSFAEAIRNHRLDRFQDIVSTSFALYKVGFVADSVIIQTLSNNNVFIVEGSVRMGLQDTIFSHLLTQPQRIYSGEKGINVIVYPPTETVPHK
;
A
#
# COMPACT_ATOMS: atom_id res chain seq x y z
N MET A 1 54.36 2.06 -18.30
CA MET A 1 53.51 1.29 -17.37
C MET A 1 53.40 2.09 -16.09
N SER A 2 52.20 2.53 -15.75
CA SER A 2 51.78 2.83 -14.38
C SER A 2 50.28 2.60 -14.34
N ASP A 3 49.92 1.40 -13.91
CA ASP A 3 48.57 1.03 -13.50
C ASP A 3 48.11 1.99 -12.40
N LYS A 4 47.08 2.78 -12.68
CA LYS A 4 46.35 3.50 -11.65
C LYS A 4 45.16 2.64 -11.29
N THR A 5 45.35 1.77 -10.30
CA THR A 5 44.27 1.00 -9.68
C THR A 5 43.30 1.99 -9.03
N GLU A 6 42.21 2.28 -9.74
CA GLU A 6 41.07 2.98 -9.19
C GLU A 6 40.46 2.08 -8.11
N VAL A 7 40.61 2.50 -6.86
CA VAL A 7 39.89 1.88 -5.74
C VAL A 7 38.40 2.17 -6.00
N PRO A 8 37.54 1.16 -6.15
CA PRO A 8 36.11 1.41 -6.29
C PRO A 8 35.64 1.98 -4.95
N ASP A 9 35.20 3.23 -4.99
CA ASP A 9 34.61 3.91 -3.84
C ASP A 9 33.34 3.15 -3.43
N LYS A 10 33.50 2.27 -2.43
CA LYS A 10 32.44 1.47 -1.83
C LYS A 10 31.67 2.32 -0.83
N SER A 11 30.91 3.28 -1.34
CA SER A 11 29.69 3.74 -0.67
C SER A 11 28.74 4.38 -1.68
N LYS A 12 28.19 3.57 -2.60
CA LYS A 12 26.85 3.87 -3.08
C LYS A 12 25.93 3.64 -1.88
N THR A 13 25.52 4.72 -1.22
CA THR A 13 24.30 4.76 -0.43
C THR A 13 23.27 3.97 -1.22
N PRO A 14 22.65 2.90 -0.67
CA PRO A 14 21.63 2.19 -1.42
C PRO A 14 20.62 3.25 -1.86
N ASP A 15 20.45 3.38 -3.17
CA ASP A 15 19.49 4.31 -3.75
C ASP A 15 18.22 4.19 -2.93
N LYS A 16 17.75 5.32 -2.43
CA LYS A 16 16.67 5.41 -1.47
C LYS A 16 15.39 4.92 -2.13
N LEU A 17 15.19 3.60 -2.13
CA LEU A 17 14.15 2.96 -2.93
C LEU A 17 12.78 3.41 -2.42
N ASP A 18 11.98 4.01 -3.29
CA ASP A 18 10.57 4.26 -3.00
C ASP A 18 9.83 2.92 -2.86
N ILE A 19 8.86 2.90 -1.94
CA ILE A 19 8.03 1.74 -1.68
C ILE A 19 6.80 1.85 -2.55
N ILE A 20 6.52 0.80 -3.33
CA ILE A 20 5.34 0.70 -4.19
C ILE A 20 4.46 -0.38 -3.60
N LEU A 21 3.21 -0.05 -3.30
CA LEU A 21 2.21 -0.97 -2.75
C LEU A 21 0.98 -1.00 -3.65
N ASN A 22 0.49 -2.21 -3.94
CA ASN A 22 -0.79 -2.43 -4.57
C ASN A 22 -1.90 -2.33 -3.51
N CYS A 23 -2.74 -1.32 -3.66
CA CYS A 23 -3.88 -1.05 -2.81
C CYS A 23 -5.17 -1.56 -3.48
N PHE A 24 -6.10 -2.01 -2.65
CA PHE A 24 -7.45 -2.38 -3.08
C PHE A 24 -8.47 -1.76 -2.14
N ILE A 25 -9.54 -1.18 -2.69
CA ILE A 25 -10.65 -0.66 -1.90
C ILE A 25 -11.87 -1.58 -2.11
N PRO A 26 -12.37 -2.25 -1.07
CA PRO A 26 -13.59 -3.05 -1.15
C PRO A 26 -14.78 -2.24 -1.66
N SER A 27 -15.76 -2.91 -2.28
CA SER A 27 -16.90 -2.33 -3.02
C SER A 27 -16.59 -1.57 -4.31
N GLU A 28 -15.33 -1.54 -4.77
CA GLU A 28 -15.02 -1.13 -6.13
C GLU A 28 -15.08 -2.31 -7.12
N GLU A 29 -15.15 -1.99 -8.41
CA GLU A 29 -15.10 -2.99 -9.47
C GLU A 29 -13.88 -3.91 -9.31
N VAL A 30 -14.02 -5.16 -9.74
CA VAL A 30 -13.06 -6.29 -9.56
C VAL A 30 -11.65 -5.99 -10.12
N ASN A 31 -11.45 -4.86 -10.80
CA ASN A 31 -10.16 -4.44 -11.37
C ASN A 31 -9.51 -3.24 -10.67
N ASP A 32 -10.05 -2.73 -9.56
CA ASP A 32 -9.57 -1.48 -8.95
C ASP A 32 -8.35 -1.64 -8.02
N ILE A 33 -7.38 -2.47 -8.44
CA ILE A 33 -6.07 -2.54 -7.79
C ILE A 33 -5.19 -1.43 -8.36
N PHE A 34 -4.82 -0.46 -7.51
CA PHE A 34 -4.01 0.68 -7.89
C PHE A 34 -2.67 0.71 -7.13
N GLU A 35 -1.63 1.22 -7.78
CA GLU A 35 -0.30 1.34 -7.20
C GLU A 35 -0.17 2.69 -6.48
N VAL A 36 0.25 2.64 -5.21
CA VAL A 36 0.61 3.83 -4.44
C VAL A 36 2.10 3.78 -4.14
N THR A 37 2.80 4.84 -4.55
CA THR A 37 4.22 5.04 -4.28
C THR A 37 4.39 5.95 -3.08
N ILE A 38 5.20 5.54 -2.11
CA ILE A 38 5.62 6.37 -0.98
C ILE A 38 7.13 6.38 -0.88
N SER A 39 7.69 7.56 -0.68
CA SER A 39 9.13 7.66 -0.50
C SER A 39 9.59 7.08 0.82
N ASN A 40 10.68 6.32 0.77
CA ASN A 40 11.37 5.82 1.96
C ASN A 40 12.10 6.94 2.74
N ALA A 41 11.92 8.21 2.33
CA ALA A 41 12.57 9.36 2.92
C ALA A 41 12.22 9.72 4.35
N ASN A 42 11.00 9.40 4.77
CA ASN A 42 10.42 9.94 5.98
C ASN A 42 9.95 8.81 6.90
N VAL A 43 10.85 7.85 7.17
CA VAL A 43 10.57 6.71 8.08
C VAL A 43 9.34 5.90 7.63
N ASN A 44 8.99 6.00 6.34
CA ASN A 44 7.93 5.25 5.66
C ASN A 44 6.69 4.97 6.51
N ARG A 45 6.20 6.01 7.21
CA ARG A 45 5.11 5.86 8.18
C ARG A 45 3.80 5.50 7.51
N VAL A 46 2.99 4.69 8.19
CA VAL A 46 1.66 4.31 7.72
C VAL A 46 0.74 5.54 7.58
N SER A 47 0.89 6.56 8.44
CA SER A 47 0.14 7.81 8.31
C SER A 47 0.41 8.55 6.99
N SER A 48 1.68 8.61 6.57
CA SER A 48 2.07 9.23 5.29
C SER A 48 1.60 8.39 4.11
N PHE A 49 1.50 7.07 4.27
CA PHE A 49 0.94 6.19 3.26
C PHE A 49 -0.57 6.37 3.11
N ALA A 50 -1.30 6.53 4.22
CA ALA A 50 -2.72 6.86 4.19
C ALA A 50 -2.98 8.19 3.46
N GLU A 51 -2.12 9.19 3.66
CA GLU A 51 -2.18 10.46 2.93
C GLU A 51 -1.88 10.28 1.43
N ALA A 52 -0.89 9.46 1.07
CA ALA A 52 -0.59 9.13 -0.32
C ALA A 52 -1.78 8.44 -1.02
N ILE A 53 -2.46 7.51 -0.34
CA ILE A 53 -3.69 6.88 -0.84
C ILE A 53 -4.77 7.93 -1.11
N ARG A 54 -5.02 8.81 -0.13
CA ARG A 54 -6.02 9.89 -0.26
C ARG A 54 -5.72 10.78 -1.47
N ASN A 55 -4.47 11.21 -1.61
CA ASN A 55 -4.05 12.10 -2.69
C ASN A 55 -4.07 11.40 -4.07
N HIS A 56 -3.89 10.07 -4.11
CA HIS A 56 -3.98 9.29 -5.34
C HIS A 56 -5.43 9.13 -5.81
N ARG A 57 -6.38 9.00 -4.87
CA ARG A 57 -7.82 8.86 -5.14
C ARG A 57 -8.63 10.05 -4.63
N LEU A 58 -8.22 11.27 -5.01
CA LEU A 58 -8.94 12.49 -4.62
C LEU A 58 -10.39 12.46 -5.12
N ASP A 59 -10.65 11.85 -6.27
CA ASP A 59 -11.99 11.61 -6.81
C ASP A 59 -12.94 10.91 -5.82
N ARG A 60 -12.39 10.13 -4.87
CA ARG A 60 -13.17 9.43 -3.83
C ARG A 60 -12.94 9.96 -2.43
N PHE A 61 -11.74 10.44 -2.13
CA PHE A 61 -11.27 10.70 -0.77
C PHE A 61 -10.97 12.18 -0.51
N GLN A 62 -11.38 13.09 -1.40
CA GLN A 62 -11.18 14.53 -1.23
C GLN A 62 -11.62 15.01 0.16
N ASP A 63 -12.80 14.59 0.61
CA ASP A 63 -13.40 15.04 1.88
C ASP A 63 -13.12 14.09 3.06
N ILE A 64 -12.34 13.03 2.86
CA ILE A 64 -12.01 12.06 3.91
C ILE A 64 -10.68 12.43 4.55
N VAL A 65 -10.63 12.43 5.88
CA VAL A 65 -9.38 12.58 6.63
C VAL A 65 -8.58 11.29 6.55
N SER A 66 -7.33 11.33 6.07
CA SER A 66 -6.51 10.11 5.84
C SER A 66 -6.29 9.25 7.10
N THR A 67 -6.30 9.85 8.30
CA THR A 67 -6.19 9.12 9.58
C THR A 67 -7.43 8.27 9.91
N SER A 68 -8.54 8.47 9.19
CA SER A 68 -9.76 7.68 9.36
C SER A 68 -9.73 6.35 8.58
N PHE A 69 -8.75 6.16 7.68
CA PHE A 69 -8.60 4.91 6.94
C PHE A 69 -8.21 3.76 7.88
N ALA A 70 -8.87 2.61 7.72
CA ALA A 70 -8.39 1.36 8.26
C ALA A 70 -7.61 0.61 7.17
N LEU A 71 -6.29 0.50 7.36
CA LEU A 71 -5.38 -0.15 6.43
C LEU A 71 -5.02 -1.54 6.95
N TYR A 72 -5.17 -2.54 6.10
CA TYR A 72 -4.84 -3.94 6.43
C TYR A 72 -3.80 -4.47 5.48
N LYS A 73 -2.66 -4.92 6.00
CA LYS A 73 -1.70 -5.65 5.18
C LYS A 73 -2.31 -7.00 4.81
N VAL A 74 -2.04 -7.41 3.59
CA VAL A 74 -2.31 -8.75 3.09
C VAL A 74 -1.04 -9.31 2.46
N GLY A 75 -0.87 -10.64 2.57
CA GLY A 75 0.34 -11.35 2.15
C GLY A 75 0.10 -12.37 1.05
N PHE A 76 -1.00 -12.25 0.29
CA PHE A 76 -1.41 -13.26 -0.69
C PHE A 76 -1.58 -12.67 -2.08
N VAL A 77 -1.39 -13.53 -3.09
CA VAL A 77 -1.85 -13.25 -4.45
C VAL A 77 -3.36 -13.41 -4.45
N ALA A 78 -4.09 -12.32 -4.68
CA ALA A 78 -5.54 -12.37 -4.70
C ALA A 78 -5.98 -13.01 -6.01
N ASP A 79 -6.59 -14.19 -5.94
CA ASP A 79 -7.30 -14.75 -7.07
C ASP A 79 -8.62 -13.99 -7.32
N SER A 80 -9.26 -14.28 -8.45
CA SER A 80 -10.52 -13.64 -8.83
C SER A 80 -11.65 -13.86 -7.81
N VAL A 81 -11.64 -14.96 -7.05
CA VAL A 81 -12.66 -15.29 -6.04
C VAL A 81 -12.52 -14.38 -4.82
N ILE A 82 -11.30 -14.18 -4.33
CA ILE A 82 -11.04 -13.29 -3.20
C ILE A 82 -11.35 -11.84 -3.59
N ILE A 83 -10.92 -11.40 -4.78
CA ILE A 83 -11.22 -10.06 -5.27
C ILE A 83 -12.74 -9.87 -5.39
N GLN A 84 -13.45 -10.83 -5.99
CA GLN A 84 -14.91 -10.75 -6.12
C GLN A 84 -15.61 -10.74 -4.76
N THR A 85 -15.11 -11.50 -3.78
CA THR A 85 -15.64 -11.49 -2.40
C THR A 85 -15.46 -10.11 -1.76
N LEU A 86 -14.29 -9.51 -1.90
CA LEU A 86 -13.98 -8.18 -1.38
C LEU A 86 -14.78 -7.06 -2.11
N SER A 87 -14.94 -7.16 -3.43
CA SER A 87 -15.79 -6.25 -4.20
C SER A 87 -17.26 -6.35 -3.77
N ASN A 88 -17.75 -7.53 -3.39
CA ASN A 88 -19.14 -7.69 -2.98
C ASN A 88 -19.39 -7.36 -1.50
N ASN A 89 -18.35 -7.15 -0.69
CA ASN A 89 -18.50 -6.96 0.75
C ASN A 89 -17.50 -5.93 1.29
N ASN A 90 -17.98 -4.70 1.51
CA ASN A 90 -17.19 -3.57 2.00
C ASN A 90 -16.78 -3.66 3.48
N VAL A 91 -17.25 -4.67 4.23
CA VAL A 91 -16.87 -4.93 5.63
C VAL A 91 -16.13 -6.25 5.82
N PHE A 92 -15.91 -7.01 4.73
CA PHE A 92 -15.23 -8.30 4.81
C PHE A 92 -13.75 -8.11 5.14
N ILE A 93 -13.31 -8.56 6.31
CA ILE A 93 -11.90 -8.59 6.69
C ILE A 93 -11.34 -9.96 6.31
N VAL A 94 -10.30 -9.98 5.48
CA VAL A 94 -9.67 -11.24 5.05
C VAL A 94 -8.98 -11.92 6.23
N GLU A 95 -9.18 -13.23 6.38
CA GLU A 95 -8.49 -14.04 7.38
C GLU A 95 -6.97 -13.93 7.20
N GLY A 96 -6.24 -13.73 8.31
CA GLY A 96 -4.79 -13.53 8.28
C GLY A 96 -4.33 -12.11 7.88
N SER A 97 -5.26 -11.20 7.56
CA SER A 97 -4.91 -9.78 7.40
C SER A 97 -4.57 -9.14 8.75
N VAL A 98 -3.63 -8.19 8.75
CA VAL A 98 -3.20 -7.50 9.97
C VAL A 98 -3.39 -6.00 9.79
N ARG A 99 -4.09 -5.39 10.75
CA ARG A 99 -4.31 -3.95 10.77
C ARG A 99 -2.98 -3.22 10.99
N MET A 100 -2.71 -2.23 10.16
CA MET A 100 -1.51 -1.39 10.24
C MET A 100 -1.80 -0.18 11.13
N GLY A 101 -1.00 0.04 12.16
CA GLY A 101 -1.11 1.22 13.02
C GLY A 101 -0.54 2.46 12.32
N LEU A 102 -1.23 3.60 12.40
CA LEU A 102 -0.79 4.84 11.72
C LEU A 102 0.60 5.32 12.15
N GLN A 103 1.00 5.01 13.39
CA GLN A 103 2.30 5.40 13.93
C GLN A 103 3.43 4.45 13.51
N ASP A 104 3.07 3.25 13.02
CA ASP A 104 4.00 2.22 12.60
C ASP A 104 4.71 2.62 11.30
N THR A 105 5.76 1.87 10.96
CA THR A 105 6.42 1.96 9.66
C THR A 105 5.83 0.90 8.73
N ILE A 106 5.88 1.13 7.42
CA ILE A 106 5.45 0.11 6.46
C ILE A 106 6.29 -1.18 6.63
N PHE A 107 7.59 -1.04 6.90
CA PHE A 107 8.49 -2.20 7.05
C PHE A 107 8.28 -3.01 8.34
N SER A 108 7.64 -2.45 9.38
CA SER A 108 7.25 -3.28 10.55
C SER A 108 6.13 -4.27 10.20
N HIS A 109 5.42 -4.02 9.09
CA HIS A 109 4.32 -4.85 8.59
C HIS A 109 4.73 -5.69 7.38
N LEU A 110 5.48 -5.11 6.46
CA LEU A 110 5.95 -5.71 5.21
C LEU A 110 7.47 -5.77 5.24
N LEU A 111 8.05 -6.84 5.81
CA LEU A 111 9.50 -6.96 6.07
C LEU A 111 10.40 -6.79 4.84
N THR A 112 9.84 -6.95 3.64
CA THR A 112 10.50 -6.73 2.36
C THR A 112 9.59 -5.95 1.43
N GLN A 113 10.14 -5.26 0.45
CA GLN A 113 9.35 -4.67 -0.63
C GLN A 113 8.51 -5.78 -1.27
N PRO A 114 7.17 -5.61 -1.38
CA PRO A 114 6.35 -6.61 -2.03
C PRO A 114 6.83 -6.81 -3.45
N GLN A 115 7.05 -8.07 -3.84
CA GLN A 115 7.48 -8.37 -5.19
C GLN A 115 6.35 -8.04 -6.15
N ARG A 116 6.69 -7.38 -7.26
CA ARG A 116 5.81 -7.38 -8.44
C ARG A 116 5.68 -8.82 -8.89
N ILE A 117 4.48 -9.38 -8.80
CA ILE A 117 4.22 -10.75 -9.26
C ILE A 117 4.31 -10.75 -10.80
N TYR A 118 4.79 -11.86 -11.36
CA TYR A 118 5.04 -12.01 -12.79
C TYR A 118 3.79 -11.77 -13.64
N SER A 119 3.98 -11.08 -14.77
CA SER A 119 3.12 -11.04 -15.96
C SER A 119 1.61 -10.77 -15.73
N GLY A 120 1.28 -9.54 -15.34
CA GLY A 120 -0.07 -8.96 -15.51
C GLY A 120 -1.01 -9.08 -14.32
N GLU A 121 -0.76 -9.99 -13.38
CA GLU A 121 -1.54 -10.11 -12.14
C GLU A 121 -0.92 -9.26 -11.02
N LYS A 122 -1.67 -8.26 -10.52
CA LYS A 122 -1.26 -7.47 -9.36
C LYS A 122 -1.79 -8.13 -8.09
N GLY A 123 -0.91 -8.70 -7.27
CA GLY A 123 -1.28 -9.13 -5.92
C GLY A 123 -1.58 -7.93 -5.04
N ILE A 124 -2.56 -8.07 -4.14
CA ILE A 124 -2.93 -7.02 -3.20
C ILE A 124 -1.88 -7.01 -2.08
N ASN A 125 -1.39 -5.82 -1.71
CA ASN A 125 -0.52 -5.64 -0.55
C ASN A 125 -1.26 -5.03 0.62
N VAL A 126 -2.17 -4.10 0.34
CA VAL A 126 -2.96 -3.42 1.36
C VAL A 126 -4.42 -3.33 0.93
N ILE A 127 -5.32 -3.68 1.83
CA ILE A 127 -6.75 -3.39 1.69
C ILE A 127 -7.04 -2.09 2.45
N VAL A 128 -7.72 -1.16 1.78
CA VAL A 128 -8.06 0.17 2.27
C VAL A 128 -9.55 0.23 2.55
N TYR A 129 -9.92 0.34 3.82
CA TYR A 129 -11.30 0.62 4.20
C TYR A 129 -11.42 2.10 4.56
N PRO A 130 -12.10 2.92 3.72
CA PRO A 130 -12.50 4.25 4.15
C PRO A 130 -13.50 4.15 5.31
N PRO A 131 -13.66 5.21 6.12
CA PRO A 131 -14.75 5.24 7.10
C PRO A 131 -16.08 5.00 6.37
N THR A 132 -16.89 4.06 6.85
CA THR A 132 -18.27 3.94 6.40
C THR A 132 -18.96 5.26 6.67
N GLU A 133 -19.64 5.83 5.66
CA GLU A 133 -20.46 7.02 5.84
C GLU A 133 -21.35 6.83 7.08
N THR A 134 -21.04 7.54 8.16
CA THR A 134 -22.08 7.86 9.13
C THR A 134 -23.04 8.76 8.38
N VAL A 135 -24.19 8.21 8.01
CA VAL A 135 -25.34 8.92 7.47
C VAL A 135 -25.39 10.32 8.09
N PRO A 136 -25.46 11.41 7.29
CA PRO A 136 -25.56 12.73 7.89
C PRO A 136 -26.80 12.75 8.77
N HIS A 137 -26.62 12.99 10.07
CA HIS A 137 -27.74 13.37 10.91
C HIS A 137 -28.30 14.67 10.33
N LYS A 138 -29.52 14.58 9.80
CA LYS A 138 -30.32 15.71 9.33
C LYS A 138 -30.46 16.80 10.38
#